data_AF-D5WJK6-F1
#
_entry.id   AF-D5WJK6-F1
#
_cell.length_a   1.000
_cell.length_b   1.000
_cell.length_c   1.000
_cell.angle_alpha   90.00
_cell.angle_beta   90.00
_cell.angle_gamma   90.00
#
_symmetry.space_group_name_H-M   'P 1'
#
loop_
_entity.id
_entity.type
_entity.pdbx_description
1 polymer ?
#
loop_
_entity_poly.entity_id
_entity_poly.type
_entity_poly.pdbx_seq_one_letter_code
_entity_poly.pdbx_strand_id
1 'polypeptide(L)'
;MQGINSPPWKYAVLWLRIYFGADLLWSGFRYISTGWVPFIPGTAGAYVQALDAIHMFPVVKYMECVLGILMLSNRFVLLAAIFEFPTSVSIFWINTFIVATPRQLFSGPNQLLMNGLLILAYSGYMASVFKPKLTPLALWEGFKVDVWKESVKLKKTPEMRRGIVESGELR
;
A
#
# COMPACT_ATOMS: atom_id res chain seq x y z
N MET A 1 8.72 -1.28 -24.67
CA MET A 1 8.68 -2.10 -23.44
C MET A 1 7.23 -2.40 -23.13
N GLN A 2 6.87 -3.67 -22.93
CA GLN A 2 5.53 -4.05 -22.50
C GLN A 2 5.32 -3.56 -21.06
N GLY A 3 4.28 -2.74 -20.82
CA GLY A 3 3.98 -2.18 -19.50
C GLY A 3 3.33 -3.20 -18.55
N ILE A 4 3.14 -2.83 -17.28
CA ILE A 4 2.44 -3.66 -16.27
C ILE A 4 1.02 -4.07 -16.74
N ASN A 5 0.39 -3.27 -17.61
CA ASN A 5 -0.95 -3.55 -18.15
C ASN A 5 -0.97 -4.54 -19.32
N SER A 6 0.19 -5.01 -19.81
CA SER A 6 0.25 -6.08 -20.82
C SER A 6 0.42 -7.46 -20.18
N PRO A 7 -0.05 -8.54 -20.84
CA PRO A 7 0.28 -9.90 -20.44
C PRO A 7 1.81 -10.11 -20.42
N PRO A 8 2.36 -10.89 -19.48
CA PRO A 8 1.68 -11.64 -18.40
C PRO A 8 1.42 -10.81 -17.13
N TRP A 9 2.05 -9.64 -16.99
CA TRP A 9 2.04 -8.84 -15.75
C TRP A 9 0.66 -8.38 -15.31
N LYS A 10 -0.22 -8.09 -16.27
CA LYS A 10 -1.63 -7.78 -15.99
C LYS A 10 -2.29 -8.88 -15.15
N TYR A 11 -2.05 -10.15 -15.49
CA TYR A 11 -2.65 -11.28 -14.80
C TYR A 11 -2.00 -11.56 -13.45
N ALA A 12 -0.68 -11.36 -13.34
CA ALA A 12 0.03 -11.45 -12.07
C ALA A 12 -0.49 -10.42 -11.05
N VAL A 13 -0.63 -9.16 -11.46
CA VAL A 13 -1.15 -8.08 -10.59
C VAL A 13 -2.63 -8.31 -10.25
N LEU A 14 -3.43 -8.78 -11.22
CA LEU A 14 -4.82 -9.14 -10.97
C LEU A 14 -4.93 -10.27 -9.92
N TRP A 15 -4.11 -11.31 -10.05
CA TRP A 15 -4.07 -12.42 -9.11
C TRP A 15 -3.65 -11.94 -7.72
N LEU A 16 -2.58 -11.15 -7.62
CA LEU A 16 -2.12 -10.57 -6.34
C LEU A 16 -3.23 -9.80 -5.65
N ARG A 17 -3.94 -8.93 -6.40
CA ARG A 17 -5.04 -8.13 -5.87
C ARG A 17 -6.19 -8.99 -5.37
N ILE A 18 -6.61 -9.98 -6.16
CA ILE A 18 -7.75 -10.84 -5.79
C ILE A 18 -7.38 -11.71 -4.60
N TYR A 19 -6.21 -12.35 -4.62
CA TYR A 19 -5.75 -13.21 -3.54
C TYR A 19 -5.60 -12.43 -2.24
N PHE A 20 -4.86 -11.32 -2.26
CA PHE A 20 -4.60 -10.52 -1.06
C PHE A 20 -5.89 -9.86 -0.54
N GLY A 21 -6.71 -9.29 -1.43
CA GLY A 21 -8.00 -8.72 -1.05
C GLY A 21 -8.97 -9.76 -0.46
N ALA A 22 -8.96 -10.99 -0.97
CA ALA A 22 -9.76 -12.08 -0.43
C ALA A 22 -9.23 -12.57 0.94
N ASP A 23 -7.90 -12.64 1.12
CA ASP A 23 -7.29 -13.01 2.41
C ASP A 23 -7.66 -12.01 3.51
N LEU A 24 -7.56 -10.70 3.23
CA LEU A 24 -7.98 -9.63 4.14
C LEU A 24 -9.47 -9.71 4.46
N LEU A 25 -10.31 -9.86 3.44
CA LEU A 25 -11.76 -9.96 3.62
C LEU A 25 -12.12 -11.19 4.45
N TRP A 26 -11.52 -12.33 4.18
CA TRP A 26 -11.75 -13.56 4.93
C TRP A 26 -11.32 -13.42 6.39
N SER A 27 -10.13 -12.85 6.64
CA SER A 27 -9.61 -12.58 7.98
C SER A 27 -10.55 -11.66 8.78
N GLY A 28 -10.94 -10.53 8.20
CA GLY A 28 -11.86 -9.57 8.83
C GLY A 28 -13.26 -10.16 9.03
N PHE A 29 -13.85 -10.77 8.00
CA PHE A 29 -15.18 -11.38 8.07
C PHE A 29 -15.26 -12.49 9.13
N ARG A 30 -14.23 -13.34 9.23
CA ARG A 30 -14.17 -14.37 10.26
C ARG A 30 -14.23 -13.75 11.67
N TYR A 31 -13.47 -12.69 11.91
CA TYR A 31 -13.52 -12.01 13.20
C TYR A 31 -14.91 -11.39 13.46
N ILE A 32 -15.50 -10.70 12.48
CA ILE A 32 -16.82 -10.05 12.63
C ILE A 32 -17.92 -11.08 12.92
N SER A 33 -17.89 -12.23 12.25
CA SER A 33 -18.93 -13.27 12.36
C SER A 33 -18.80 -14.13 13.62
N THR A 34 -17.58 -14.35 14.13
CA THR A 34 -17.34 -15.34 15.20
C THR A 34 -16.63 -14.78 16.42
N GLY A 35 -16.16 -13.54 16.38
CA GLY A 35 -15.28 -12.96 17.41
C GLY A 35 -13.94 -13.69 17.55
N TRP A 36 -13.57 -14.53 16.58
CA TRP A 36 -12.45 -15.44 16.73
C TRP A 36 -11.11 -14.71 16.73
N VAL A 37 -10.40 -14.77 17.85
CA VAL A 37 -9.01 -14.36 17.99
C VAL A 37 -8.11 -15.60 17.89
N PRO A 38 -7.08 -15.61 17.03
CA PRO A 38 -6.16 -16.74 16.95
C PRO A 38 -5.42 -16.92 18.28
N PHE A 39 -5.44 -18.15 18.81
CA PHE A 39 -4.52 -18.52 19.89
C PHE A 39 -3.11 -18.64 19.31
N ILE A 40 -2.19 -17.82 19.81
CA ILE A 40 -0.78 -17.84 19.46
C ILE A 40 0.01 -18.06 20.75
N PRO A 41 0.91 -19.05 20.82
CA PRO A 41 1.69 -19.29 22.03
C PRO A 41 2.72 -18.17 22.26
N GLY A 42 3.11 -17.99 23.52
CA GLY A 42 4.21 -17.12 23.92
C GLY A 42 3.91 -15.61 23.81
N THR A 43 4.98 -14.83 23.60
CA THR A 43 4.94 -13.36 23.57
C THR A 43 4.05 -12.79 22.47
N ALA A 44 3.90 -13.49 21.35
CA ALA A 44 3.00 -13.10 20.27
C ALA A 44 1.52 -13.20 20.68
N GLY A 45 1.16 -14.22 21.47
CA GLY A 45 -0.19 -14.31 22.07
C GLY A 45 -0.48 -13.17 23.02
N ALA A 46 0.48 -12.87 23.90
CA ALA A 46 0.37 -11.74 24.84
C ALA A 46 0.22 -10.40 24.11
N TYR A 47 0.93 -10.21 22.99
CA TYR A 47 0.79 -9.04 22.13
C TYR A 47 -0.62 -8.92 21.53
N VAL A 48 -1.15 -10.01 20.96
CA VAL A 48 -2.51 -9.99 20.38
C VAL A 48 -3.58 -9.77 21.45
N GLN A 49 -3.43 -10.37 22.63
CA GLN A 49 -4.33 -10.14 23.78
C GLN A 49 -4.26 -8.69 24.26
N ALA A 50 -3.06 -8.09 24.31
CA ALA A 50 -2.90 -6.69 24.68
C ALA A 50 -3.57 -5.75 23.65
N LEU A 51 -3.44 -6.05 22.35
CA LEU A 51 -4.13 -5.30 21.29
C LEU A 51 -5.65 -5.42 21.40
N ASP A 52 -6.16 -6.59 21.75
CA ASP A 52 -7.60 -6.82 21.94
C ASP A 52 -8.11 -6.06 23.18
N ALA A 53 -7.35 -6.05 24.27
CA ALA A 53 -7.68 -5.32 25.49
C ALA A 53 -7.78 -3.79 25.30
N ILE A 54 -7.03 -3.22 24.36
CA ILE A 54 -7.13 -1.80 23.99
C ILE A 54 -8.05 -1.55 22.79
N HIS A 55 -8.82 -2.56 22.37
CA HIS A 55 -9.74 -2.54 21.22
C HIS A 55 -9.08 -2.27 19.86
N MET A 56 -7.75 -2.36 19.77
CA MET A 56 -7.02 -2.13 18.53
C MET A 56 -7.10 -3.35 17.60
N PHE A 57 -7.16 -4.57 18.14
CA PHE A 57 -7.38 -5.78 17.35
C PHE A 57 -8.71 -5.75 16.56
N PRO A 58 -9.87 -5.44 17.19
CA PRO A 58 -11.13 -5.27 16.45
C PRO A 58 -11.04 -4.20 15.36
N VAL A 59 -10.42 -3.04 15.65
CA VAL A 59 -10.26 -1.95 14.68
C VAL A 59 -9.51 -2.43 13.43
N VAL A 60 -8.40 -3.17 13.62
CA VAL A 60 -7.64 -3.74 12.50
C VAL A 60 -8.51 -4.71 11.70
N LYS A 61 -9.29 -5.59 12.35
CA LYS A 61 -10.15 -6.55 11.63
C LYS A 61 -11.29 -5.91 10.86
N TYR A 62 -11.89 -4.84 11.37
CA TYR A 62 -12.86 -4.06 10.61
C TYR A 62 -12.21 -3.38 9.41
N MET A 63 -10.99 -2.84 9.58
CA MET A 63 -10.22 -2.29 8.47
C MET A 63 -9.90 -3.35 7.42
N GLU A 64 -9.35 -4.51 7.79
CA GLU A 64 -9.05 -5.61 6.86
C GLU A 64 -10.27 -5.98 6.01
N CYS A 65 -11.46 -6.03 6.61
CA CYS A 65 -12.72 -6.29 5.89
C CYS A 65 -13.02 -5.20 4.85
N VAL A 66 -12.97 -3.93 5.25
CA VAL A 66 -13.24 -2.78 4.36
C VAL A 66 -12.20 -2.70 3.23
N LEU A 67 -10.91 -2.82 3.57
CA LEU A 67 -9.81 -2.76 2.61
C LEU A 67 -9.86 -3.95 1.64
N GLY A 68 -10.21 -5.15 2.12
CA GLY A 68 -10.46 -6.32 1.28
C GLY A 68 -11.56 -6.08 0.25
N ILE A 69 -12.71 -5.51 0.67
CA ILE A 69 -13.80 -5.14 -0.25
C ILE A 69 -13.34 -4.11 -1.29
N LEU A 70 -12.58 -3.09 -0.88
CA LEU A 70 -12.03 -2.09 -1.79
C LEU A 70 -11.09 -2.72 -2.84
N MET A 71 -10.18 -3.59 -2.41
CA MET A 71 -9.27 -4.30 -3.32
C MET A 71 -10.03 -5.20 -4.32
N LEU A 72 -11.02 -5.98 -3.84
CA LEU A 72 -11.80 -6.89 -4.68
C LEU A 72 -12.71 -6.15 -5.67
N SER A 73 -13.30 -5.03 -5.24
CA SER A 73 -14.13 -4.17 -6.11
C SER A 73 -13.31 -3.30 -7.05
N ASN A 74 -11.97 -3.40 -7.02
CA ASN A 74 -11.05 -2.56 -7.79
C ASN A 74 -11.23 -1.05 -7.53
N ARG A 75 -11.55 -0.68 -6.29
CA ARG A 75 -11.73 0.71 -5.86
C ARG A 75 -10.64 1.08 -4.87
N PHE A 76 -9.95 2.20 -5.09
CA PHE A 76 -8.91 2.70 -4.18
C PHE A 76 -7.82 1.68 -3.82
N VAL A 77 -7.45 0.80 -4.76
CA VAL A 77 -6.53 -0.35 -4.51
C VAL A 77 -5.20 0.10 -3.90
N LEU A 78 -4.58 1.14 -4.44
CA LEU A 78 -3.31 1.68 -3.93
C LEU A 78 -3.47 2.21 -2.49
N LEU A 79 -4.55 2.93 -2.22
CA LEU A 79 -4.82 3.47 -0.89
C LEU A 79 -5.06 2.34 0.13
N ALA A 80 -5.80 1.30 -0.27
CA ALA A 80 -6.02 0.13 0.56
C ALA A 80 -4.71 -0.60 0.88
N ALA A 81 -3.82 -0.75 -0.10
CA ALA A 81 -2.50 -1.36 0.09
C ALA A 81 -1.62 -0.56 1.08
N ILE A 82 -1.65 0.78 0.97
CA ILE A 82 -0.93 1.68 1.88
C ILE A 82 -1.46 1.55 3.31
N PHE A 83 -2.78 1.54 3.50
CA PHE A 83 -3.38 1.40 4.85
C PHE A 83 -3.12 0.04 5.48
N GLU A 84 -3.02 -1.01 4.68
CA GLU A 84 -2.71 -2.36 5.16
C GLU A 84 -1.21 -2.56 5.46
N PHE A 85 -0.34 -1.64 4.98
CA PHE A 85 1.10 -1.79 5.12
C PHE A 85 1.60 -1.91 6.56
N PRO A 86 1.19 -1.05 7.51
CA PRO A 86 1.59 -1.20 8.92
C PRO A 86 1.21 -2.56 9.50
N THR A 87 -0.01 -3.04 9.24
CA THR A 87 -0.48 -4.35 9.69
C THR A 87 0.38 -5.48 9.11
N SER A 88 0.66 -5.44 7.81
CA SER A 88 1.50 -6.45 7.15
C SER A 88 2.94 -6.50 7.70
N VAL A 89 3.51 -5.35 8.12
CA VAL A 89 4.82 -5.29 8.79
C VAL A 89 4.76 -5.89 10.18
N SER A 90 3.73 -5.57 10.97
CA SER A 90 3.54 -6.16 12.30
C SER A 90 3.40 -7.68 12.23
N ILE A 91 2.60 -8.18 11.29
CA ILE A 91 2.39 -9.61 11.08
C ILE A 91 3.70 -10.28 10.63
N PHE A 92 4.42 -9.69 9.66
CA PHE A 92 5.72 -10.19 9.24
C PHE A 92 6.71 -10.31 10.40
N TRP A 93 6.83 -9.26 11.22
CA TRP A 93 7.78 -9.24 12.34
C TRP A 93 7.46 -10.32 13.36
N ILE A 94 6.21 -10.37 13.82
CA ILE A 94 5.77 -11.31 14.85
C ILE A 94 5.85 -12.76 14.34
N ASN A 95 5.37 -13.01 13.13
CA ASN A 95 5.31 -14.37 12.59
C ASN A 95 6.69 -14.91 12.22
N THR A 96 7.58 -14.07 11.71
CA THR A 96 8.90 -14.49 11.21
C THR A 96 9.95 -14.56 12.30
N PHE A 97 10.04 -13.53 13.16
CA PHE A 97 11.12 -13.42 14.14
C PHE A 97 10.74 -13.86 15.55
N ILE A 98 9.46 -13.72 15.94
CA ILE A 98 9.04 -14.02 17.32
C ILE A 98 8.51 -15.46 17.43
N VAL A 99 7.54 -15.82 16.60
CA VAL A 99 6.86 -17.13 16.71
C VAL A 99 7.61 -18.21 15.93
N ALA A 100 8.04 -17.92 14.71
CA ALA A 100 8.83 -18.80 13.84
C ALA A 100 8.28 -20.24 13.69
N THR A 101 6.98 -20.48 13.89
CA THR A 101 6.38 -21.79 13.61
C THR A 101 6.17 -21.95 12.09
N PRO A 102 6.19 -23.18 11.52
CA PRO A 102 6.15 -23.38 10.07
C PRO A 102 5.00 -22.66 9.36
N ARG A 103 3.80 -22.66 9.96
CA ARG A 103 2.64 -21.92 9.45
C ARG A 103 2.87 -20.39 9.45
N GLN A 104 3.45 -19.88 10.54
CA GLN A 104 3.66 -18.44 10.72
C GLN A 104 4.80 -17.95 9.81
N LEU A 105 5.88 -18.72 9.67
CA LEU A 105 6.99 -18.47 8.74
C LEU A 105 6.54 -18.38 7.28
N PHE A 106 5.46 -19.05 6.90
CA PHE A 106 4.88 -18.89 5.58
C PHE A 106 4.00 -17.64 5.51
N SER A 107 3.07 -17.47 6.46
CA SER A 107 2.08 -16.38 6.41
C SER A 107 2.67 -14.97 6.55
N GLY A 108 3.66 -14.77 7.42
CA GLY A 108 4.26 -13.46 7.69
C GLY A 108 4.93 -12.85 6.45
N PRO A 109 5.93 -13.52 5.87
CA PRO A 109 6.57 -13.07 4.64
C PRO A 109 5.59 -12.95 3.48
N ASN A 110 4.64 -13.89 3.35
CA ASN A 110 3.66 -13.86 2.27
C ASN A 110 2.80 -12.59 2.30
N GLN A 111 2.28 -12.18 3.47
CA GLN A 111 1.48 -10.96 3.57
C GLN A 111 2.27 -9.70 3.22
N LEU A 112 3.49 -9.55 3.76
CA LEU A 112 4.31 -8.38 3.46
C LEU A 112 4.76 -8.34 1.99
N LEU A 113 5.11 -9.49 1.42
CA LEU A 113 5.49 -9.60 0.02
C LEU A 113 4.32 -9.26 -0.90
N MET A 114 3.13 -9.80 -0.65
CA MET A 114 1.95 -9.53 -1.48
C MET A 114 1.55 -8.06 -1.42
N ASN A 115 1.53 -7.47 -0.22
CA ASN A 115 1.22 -6.06 -0.09
C ASN A 115 2.30 -5.18 -0.75
N GLY A 116 3.57 -5.47 -0.52
CA GLY A 116 4.70 -4.75 -1.12
C GLY A 116 4.69 -4.82 -2.66
N LEU A 117 4.47 -6.00 -3.23
CA LEU A 117 4.35 -6.19 -4.68
C LEU A 117 3.14 -5.43 -5.24
N LEU A 118 2.02 -5.40 -4.52
CA LEU A 118 0.85 -4.62 -4.92
C LEU A 118 1.17 -3.12 -4.91
N ILE A 119 1.79 -2.59 -3.85
CA ILE A 119 2.22 -1.19 -3.79
C ILE A 119 3.18 -0.87 -4.94
N LEU A 120 4.16 -1.74 -5.21
CA LEU A 120 5.10 -1.57 -6.33
C LEU A 120 4.39 -1.58 -7.69
N ALA A 121 3.42 -2.47 -7.90
CA ALA A 121 2.66 -2.53 -9.14
C ALA A 121 1.86 -1.24 -9.42
N TYR A 122 1.41 -0.55 -8.36
CA TYR A 122 0.69 0.74 -8.46
C TYR A 122 1.58 1.96 -8.17
N SER A 123 2.88 1.77 -7.91
CA SER A 123 3.81 2.83 -7.50
C SER A 123 4.07 3.87 -8.57
N GLY A 124 3.76 3.58 -9.83
CA GLY A 124 3.80 4.56 -10.92
C GLY A 124 2.98 5.82 -10.63
N TYR A 125 1.87 5.69 -9.89
CA TYR A 125 1.06 6.84 -9.44
C TYR A 125 1.71 7.65 -8.31
N MET A 126 2.69 7.06 -7.62
CA MET A 126 3.45 7.70 -6.53
C MET A 126 4.84 8.18 -6.97
N ALA A 127 5.14 8.21 -8.28
CA ALA A 127 6.46 8.59 -8.78
C ALA A 127 6.95 9.96 -8.26
N SER A 128 6.00 10.87 -7.96
CA SER A 128 6.32 12.16 -7.35
C SER A 128 7.00 12.04 -5.98
N VAL A 129 6.73 10.99 -5.19
CA VAL A 129 7.35 10.77 -3.86
C VAL A 129 8.88 10.65 -3.95
N PHE A 130 9.41 10.17 -5.08
CA PHE A 130 10.85 10.04 -5.30
C PHE A 130 11.51 11.31 -5.85
N LYS A 131 10.75 12.40 -6.04
CA LYS A 131 11.33 13.68 -6.47
C LYS A 131 12.05 14.32 -5.27
N PRO A 132 13.33 14.70 -5.41
CA PRO A 132 14.12 15.22 -4.31
C PRO A 132 13.65 16.60 -3.81
N LYS A 133 12.92 17.35 -4.64
CA LYS A 133 12.31 18.64 -4.27
C LYS A 133 10.86 18.65 -4.72
N LEU A 134 9.95 18.82 -3.76
CA LEU A 134 8.53 19.03 -3.98
C LEU A 134 8.13 20.32 -3.28
N THR A 135 7.43 21.19 -3.99
CA THR A 135 6.72 22.30 -3.36
C THR A 135 5.42 21.75 -2.74
N PRO A 136 5.02 22.21 -1.54
CA PRO A 136 3.75 21.80 -0.95
C PRO A 136 2.62 22.18 -1.91
N LEU A 137 1.77 21.20 -2.24
CA LEU A 137 0.60 21.37 -3.08
C LEU A 137 -0.58 20.84 -2.28
N ALA A 138 -1.59 21.69 -2.05
CA ALA A 138 -2.73 21.25 -1.28
C ALA A 138 -3.52 20.17 -2.05
N LEU A 139 -4.14 19.23 -1.34
CA LEU A 139 -4.85 18.10 -1.98
C LEU A 139 -5.94 18.58 -2.96
N TRP A 140 -6.68 19.63 -2.60
CA TRP A 140 -7.71 20.24 -3.44
C TRP A 140 -7.16 21.03 -4.64
N GLU A 141 -5.91 21.44 -4.61
CA GLU A 141 -5.21 22.03 -5.76
C GLU A 141 -4.74 20.92 -6.70
N GLY A 142 -4.24 19.81 -6.16
CA GLY A 142 -3.85 18.63 -6.92
C GLY A 142 -4.99 18.04 -7.76
N PHE A 143 -6.24 18.09 -7.29
CA PHE A 143 -7.41 17.66 -8.09
C PHE A 143 -7.69 18.54 -9.31
N LYS A 144 -7.22 19.80 -9.31
CA LYS A 144 -7.39 20.76 -10.41
C LYS A 144 -6.23 20.70 -11.41
N VAL A 145 -5.09 20.14 -10.98
CA VAL A 145 -3.90 20.00 -11.80
C VAL A 145 -4.00 18.71 -12.61
N ASP A 146 -4.29 18.87 -13.90
CA ASP A 146 -4.15 17.81 -14.87
C ASP A 146 -2.64 17.61 -15.14
N VAL A 147 -1.97 16.81 -14.30
CA VAL A 147 -0.50 16.63 -14.23
C VAL A 147 0.11 16.35 -15.61
N TRP A 148 -0.66 15.70 -16.49
CA TRP A 148 -0.27 15.41 -17.86
C TRP A 148 -0.27 16.67 -18.76
N LYS A 149 -1.24 17.57 -18.60
CA LYS A 149 -1.26 18.84 -19.36
C LYS A 149 -0.17 19.80 -18.91
N GLU A 150 0.13 19.88 -17.62
CA GLU A 150 1.21 20.74 -17.12
C GLU A 150 2.60 20.27 -17.56
N SER A 151 2.88 18.96 -17.47
CA SER A 151 4.15 18.40 -17.93
C SER A 151 4.37 18.56 -19.45
N VAL A 152 3.30 18.54 -20.25
CA VAL A 152 3.33 18.88 -21.68
C VAL A 152 3.50 20.39 -21.91
N LYS A 153 2.86 21.25 -21.10
CA LYS A 153 3.02 22.71 -21.15
C LYS A 153 4.46 23.13 -20.86
N LEU A 154 5.08 22.58 -19.83
CA LEU A 154 6.47 22.86 -19.46
C LEU A 154 7.48 22.43 -20.55
N LYS A 155 7.18 21.38 -21.32
CA LYS A 155 8.00 20.99 -22.47
C LYS A 155 7.82 21.89 -23.70
N LYS A 156 6.67 22.58 -23.82
CA LYS A 156 6.32 23.39 -24.98
C LYS A 156 6.70 24.86 -24.87
N THR A 157 7.05 25.36 -23.68
CA THR A 157 7.44 26.77 -23.51
C THR A 157 8.98 26.91 -23.56
N PRO A 158 9.57 27.27 -24.72
CA PRO A 158 11.03 27.45 -24.85
C PRO A 158 11.57 28.62 -24.02
N GLU A 159 10.72 29.51 -23.52
CA GLU A 159 11.13 30.72 -22.80
C GLU A 159 11.73 30.44 -21.41
N MET A 160 11.42 29.30 -20.78
CA MET A 160 12.00 28.95 -19.47
C MET A 160 13.38 28.29 -19.56
N ARG A 161 13.90 27.97 -20.76
CA ARG A 161 15.32 27.58 -20.93
C ARG A 161 16.28 28.75 -20.79
N ARG A 162 15.83 29.99 -21.03
CA ARG A 162 16.70 31.18 -20.94
C ARG A 162 16.86 31.70 -19.52
N GLY A 163 15.83 31.61 -18.68
CA GLY A 163 15.86 32.15 -17.31
C GLY A 163 16.80 31.43 -16.33
N ILE A 164 17.21 30.19 -16.60
CA ILE A 164 18.18 29.45 -15.76
C ILE A 164 19.63 29.69 -16.23
N VAL A 165 19.84 30.09 -17.48
CA VAL A 165 21.19 30.40 -18.00
C VAL A 165 21.58 31.84 -17.68
N GLU A 166 20.63 32.79 -17.69
CA GLU A 166 20.92 34.20 -17.40
C GLU A 166 21.11 34.53 -15.91
N SER A 167 20.69 33.65 -14.98
CA SER A 167 20.94 33.85 -13.53
C SER A 167 22.30 33.32 -13.06
N GLY A 168 23.15 32.84 -13.98
CA GLY A 168 24.49 32.32 -13.68
C GLY A 168 25.65 33.26 -14.05
N GLU A 169 25.38 34.43 -14.65
CA GLU A 169 26.44 35.33 -15.15
C GLU A 169 26.40 36.77 -14.61
N LEU A 170 25.51 37.13 -13.68
CA LEU A 170 25.57 38.47 -13.07
C LEU A 170 25.37 38.43 -11.55
N ARG A 171 26.53 38.50 -10.87
CA ARG A 171 26.80 38.84 -9.46
C ARG A 171 26.75 37.70 -8.44
#